data_AF-A0A7W6X302-F1
#
_entry.id   AF-A0A7W6X302-F1
#
_cell.length_a   1.000
_cell.length_b   1.000
_cell.length_c   1.000
_cell.angle_alpha   90.00
_cell.angle_beta   90.00
_cell.angle_gamma   90.00
#
_symmetry.space_group_name_H-M   'P 1'
#
loop_
_entity.id
_entity.type
_entity.pdbx_description
1 polymer ?
#
loop_
_entity_poly.entity_id
_entity_poly.type
_entity_poly.pdbx_seq_one_letter_code
_entity_poly.pdbx_strand_id
1 'polypeptide(L)'
;MLDTVKAKSQTETATPHPLDPLTAEEITAACTLVRAAVASPENCRFPAVRLEEPTKQELAAGGVGRRAFALTLDVATGEAIEHIVDLGRGEIVGRKVVPNREAPYGQPPVMLEEFFKCEAVVKADPGWRAAMVRRGLSEGHRTGPGRSVLVGFLRQGVRARRPYRACRQLFSRALAGQRLCAPDRGRGRCR
;
A
#
# COMPACT_ATOMS: atom_id res chain seq x y z
N MET A 1 25.49 27.77 -11.69
CA MET A 1 26.07 27.59 -10.35
C MET A 1 25.43 28.61 -9.43
N LEU A 2 24.33 28.26 -8.78
CA LEU A 2 23.71 29.07 -7.73
C LEU A 2 23.19 28.09 -6.67
N ASP A 3 24.10 27.62 -5.83
CA ASP A 3 23.78 26.87 -4.62
C ASP A 3 23.51 27.88 -3.50
N THR A 4 22.25 28.27 -3.33
CA THR A 4 21.81 28.88 -2.08
C THR A 4 21.30 27.77 -1.18
N VAL A 5 22.21 27.20 -0.39
CA VAL A 5 21.85 26.33 0.73
C VAL A 5 21.16 27.21 1.78
N LYS A 6 19.84 27.08 1.87
CA LYS A 6 19.03 27.70 2.91
C LYS A 6 19.46 27.14 4.26
N ALA A 7 20.01 28.01 5.12
CA ALA A 7 20.44 27.65 6.47
C ALA A 7 19.27 27.03 7.25
N LYS A 8 19.48 25.83 7.82
CA LYS A 8 18.59 25.25 8.82
C LYS A 8 18.71 26.09 10.09
N SER A 9 17.65 26.82 10.42
CA SER A 9 17.48 27.42 11.75
C SER A 9 17.48 26.29 12.78
N GLN A 10 18.42 26.35 13.73
CA GLN A 10 18.46 25.45 14.88
C GLN A 10 17.31 25.83 15.80
N THR A 11 16.31 24.95 15.90
CA THR A 11 15.21 25.09 16.85
C THR A 11 15.71 24.62 18.20
N GLU A 12 15.55 25.47 19.23
CA GLU A 12 15.70 25.08 20.64
C GLU A 12 15.00 23.74 20.89
N THR A 13 15.66 22.82 21.58
CA THR A 13 15.12 21.50 21.93
C THR A 13 14.04 21.65 23.00
N ALA A 14 12.86 22.13 22.60
CA ALA A 14 11.65 21.89 23.35
C ALA A 14 11.44 20.37 23.40
N THR A 15 11.20 19.83 24.59
CA THR A 15 10.80 18.43 24.75
C THR A 15 9.58 18.20 23.84
N PRO A 16 9.66 17.28 22.86
CA PRO A 16 8.56 17.06 21.93
C PRO A 16 7.33 16.65 22.72
N HIS A 17 6.20 17.28 22.40
CA HIS A 17 4.94 16.98 23.06
C HIS A 17 4.54 15.53 22.72
N PRO A 18 3.94 14.76 23.66
CA PRO A 18 3.58 13.35 23.40
C PRO A 18 2.67 13.13 22.19
N LEU A 19 1.93 14.16 21.78
CA LEU A 19 1.02 14.16 20.61
C LEU A 19 1.62 14.80 19.35
N ASP A 20 2.87 15.24 19.38
CA ASP A 20 3.54 15.76 18.18
C ASP A 20 3.63 14.66 17.12
N PRO A 21 3.60 15.02 15.82
CA PRO A 21 3.83 14.05 14.76
C PRO A 21 5.21 13.40 14.91
N LEU A 22 5.35 12.16 14.44
CA LEU A 22 6.64 11.48 14.45
C LEU A 22 7.66 12.25 13.62
N THR A 23 8.89 12.33 14.13
CA THR A 23 10.01 12.87 13.35
C THR A 23 10.49 11.85 12.31
N ALA A 24 11.31 12.30 11.36
CA ALA A 24 11.90 11.43 10.36
C ALA A 24 12.80 10.35 11.01
N GLU A 25 13.51 10.71 12.08
CA GLU A 25 14.38 9.83 12.84
C GLU A 25 13.57 8.74 13.55
N GLU A 26 12.44 9.10 14.17
CA GLU A 26 11.54 8.15 14.83
C GLU A 26 10.88 7.18 13.84
N ILE A 27 10.42 7.69 12.69
CA ILE A 27 9.89 6.84 11.60
C ILE A 27 10.97 5.86 11.14
N THR A 28 12.21 6.33 10.97
CA THR A 28 13.35 5.50 10.55
C THR A 28 13.66 4.43 11.59
N ALA A 29 13.68 4.79 12.88
CA ALA A 29 13.91 3.86 13.98
C ALA A 29 12.83 2.78 14.04
N ALA A 30 11.54 3.16 13.99
CA ALA A 30 10.42 2.23 13.98
C ALA A 30 10.48 1.28 12.77
N CYS A 31 10.73 1.81 11.56
CA CYS A 31 10.87 0.99 10.36
C CYS A 31 12.03 0.00 10.47
N THR A 32 13.16 0.42 11.05
CA THR A 32 14.35 -0.42 11.21
C THR A 32 14.08 -1.60 12.15
N LEU A 33 13.48 -1.33 13.32
CA LEU A 33 13.11 -2.36 14.29
C LEU A 33 12.12 -3.36 13.69
N VAL A 34 11.08 -2.87 13.02
CA VAL A 34 10.08 -3.74 12.38
C VAL A 34 10.70 -4.55 11.23
N ARG A 35 11.58 -3.95 10.41
CA ARG A 35 12.28 -4.68 9.34
C ARG A 35 13.16 -5.79 9.88
N ALA A 36 13.82 -5.58 11.02
CA ALA A 36 14.64 -6.61 11.67
C ALA A 36 13.81 -7.78 12.23
N ALA A 37 12.53 -7.54 12.57
CA ALA A 37 11.66 -8.55 13.17
C ALA A 37 10.81 -9.35 12.16
N VAL A 38 10.74 -8.94 10.89
CA VAL A 38 9.95 -9.64 9.86
C VAL A 38 10.79 -10.70 9.14
N ALA A 39 10.14 -11.81 8.76
CA ALA A 39 10.81 -12.94 8.11
C ALA A 39 11.40 -12.63 6.72
N SER A 40 10.77 -11.71 5.99
CA SER A 40 11.17 -11.31 4.62
C SER A 40 11.28 -9.78 4.50
N PRO A 41 12.35 -9.18 5.03
CA PRO A 41 12.54 -7.72 5.04
C PRO A 41 12.53 -7.08 3.63
N GLU A 42 12.97 -7.81 2.62
CA GLU A 42 13.03 -7.42 1.21
C GLU A 42 11.64 -7.27 0.56
N ASN A 43 10.67 -8.09 1.00
CA ASN A 43 9.29 -8.04 0.54
C ASN A 43 8.42 -7.12 1.40
N CYS A 44 8.95 -6.65 2.53
CA CYS A 44 8.22 -5.85 3.49
C CYS A 44 8.09 -4.39 3.06
N ARG A 45 6.85 -3.92 3.02
CA ARG A 45 6.48 -2.54 2.74
C ARG A 45 5.71 -1.95 3.90
N PHE A 46 5.72 -0.62 4.00
CA PHE A 46 5.07 0.13 5.06
C PHE A 46 3.95 1.01 4.49
N PRO A 47 2.74 0.46 4.23
CA PRO A 47 1.60 1.26 3.79
C PRO A 47 1.24 2.43 4.73
N ALA A 48 1.55 2.32 6.02
CA ALA A 48 1.34 3.40 6.99
C ALA A 48 2.33 3.32 8.15
N VAL A 49 2.87 4.47 8.56
CA VAL A 49 3.60 4.67 9.81
C VAL A 49 3.10 5.97 10.42
N ARG A 50 2.70 5.94 11.69
CA ARG A 50 2.12 7.11 12.39
C ARG A 50 2.41 7.02 13.88
N LEU A 51 2.21 8.12 14.59
CA LEU A 51 2.19 8.11 16.05
C LEU A 51 1.08 7.17 16.53
N GLU A 52 1.41 6.30 17.47
CA GLU A 52 0.41 5.60 18.28
C GLU A 52 0.08 6.53 19.45
N GLU A 53 -1.11 7.14 19.40
CA GLU A 53 -1.52 8.11 20.39
C GLU A 53 -1.68 7.44 21.76
N PRO A 54 -1.13 8.04 22.83
CA PRO A 54 -1.36 7.55 24.18
C PRO A 54 -2.86 7.66 24.52
N THR A 55 -3.35 6.76 25.35
CA THR A 55 -4.70 6.88 25.89
C THR A 55 -4.82 8.17 26.72
N LYS A 56 -6.06 8.68 26.85
CA LYS A 56 -6.32 9.86 27.68
C LYS A 56 -5.81 9.70 29.12
N GLN A 57 -5.87 8.48 29.67
CA GLN A 57 -5.38 8.18 31.02
C GLN A 57 -3.84 8.21 31.09
N GLU A 58 -3.14 7.59 30.13
CA GLU A 58 -1.68 7.65 30.06
C GLU A 58 -1.17 9.08 29.87
N LEU A 59 -1.86 9.86 29.03
CA LEU A 59 -1.51 11.26 28.82
C LEU A 59 -1.71 12.10 30.09
N ALA A 60 -2.79 11.87 30.83
CA ALA A 60 -3.07 12.57 32.09
C ALA A 60 -2.13 12.19 33.23
N ALA A 61 -1.66 10.93 33.27
CA ALA A 61 -0.71 10.46 34.29
C ALA A 61 0.70 11.08 34.12
N GLY A 62 1.03 11.54 32.91
CA GLY A 62 2.36 12.06 32.58
C GLY A 62 3.40 10.94 32.39
N GLY A 63 4.44 11.23 31.62
CA GLY A 63 5.56 10.30 31.43
C GLY A 63 5.33 9.16 30.44
N VAL A 64 4.28 9.23 29.60
CA VAL A 64 4.10 8.24 28.53
C VAL A 64 5.15 8.43 27.43
N GLY A 65 5.94 7.39 27.19
CA GLY A 65 6.88 7.34 26.08
C GLY A 65 6.16 7.35 24.73
N ARG A 66 6.81 7.88 23.68
CA ARG A 66 6.22 7.92 22.34
C ARG A 66 6.25 6.53 21.73
N ARG A 67 5.13 6.13 21.13
CA ARG A 67 4.99 4.86 20.41
C ARG A 67 4.67 5.13 18.95
N ALA A 68 5.16 4.27 18.06
CA ALA A 68 4.84 4.31 16.65
C ALA A 68 3.97 3.12 16.26
N PHE A 69 2.87 3.40 15.57
CA PHE A 69 2.12 2.39 14.83
C PHE A 69 2.76 2.19 13.46
N ALA A 70 3.05 0.95 13.09
CA ALA A 70 3.51 0.59 11.76
C ALA A 70 2.65 -0.54 11.18
N LEU A 71 2.03 -0.29 10.03
CA LEU A 71 1.37 -1.33 9.23
C LEU A 71 2.36 -1.84 8.19
N THR A 72 2.71 -3.12 8.29
CA THR A 72 3.52 -3.81 7.27
C THR A 72 2.67 -4.61 6.32
N LEU A 73 3.12 -4.72 5.07
CA LEU A 73 2.59 -5.63 4.07
C LEU A 73 3.74 -6.42 3.44
N ASP A 74 3.66 -7.74 3.52
CA ASP A 74 4.47 -8.62 2.69
C ASP A 74 3.87 -8.65 1.29
N VAL A 75 4.65 -8.12 0.35
CA VAL A 75 4.22 -7.94 -1.03
C VAL A 75 4.19 -9.25 -1.83
N ALA A 76 4.87 -10.31 -1.35
CA ALA A 76 4.98 -11.65 -1.91
C ALA A 76 3.90 -12.61 -1.38
N THR A 77 3.48 -12.50 -0.12
CA THR A 77 2.37 -13.31 0.44
C THR A 77 1.03 -12.56 0.47
N GLY A 78 1.05 -11.23 0.59
CA GLY A 78 -0.11 -10.37 0.81
C GLY A 78 -0.52 -10.25 2.28
N GLU A 79 0.24 -10.82 3.22
CA GLU A 79 -0.02 -10.72 4.65
C GLU A 79 0.26 -9.30 5.16
N ALA A 80 -0.65 -8.78 5.99
CA ALA A 80 -0.48 -7.51 6.65
C ALA A 80 -0.44 -7.68 8.18
N ILE A 81 0.42 -6.88 8.83
CA ILE A 81 0.63 -6.95 10.27
C ILE A 81 0.73 -5.52 10.82
N GLU A 82 0.00 -5.26 11.89
CA GLU A 82 0.09 -4.04 12.69
C GLU A 82 1.13 -4.25 13.79
N HIS A 83 2.04 -3.30 13.94
CA HIS A 83 3.07 -3.29 14.97
C HIS A 83 2.96 -2.00 15.79
N ILE A 84 3.13 -2.12 17.11
CA ILE A 84 3.33 -0.99 18.02
C ILE A 84 4.77 -1.04 18.50
N VAL A 85 5.52 0.03 18.23
CA VAL A 85 6.93 0.16 18.59
C VAL A 85 7.06 1.20 19.69
N ASP A 86 7.66 0.84 20.81
CA ASP A 86 8.06 1.79 21.84
C ASP A 86 9.40 2.42 21.43
N LEU A 87 9.39 3.72 21.15
CA LEU A 87 10.57 4.43 20.62
C LEU A 87 11.60 4.73 21.71
N GLY A 88 11.16 4.88 22.96
CA GLY A 88 12.05 5.12 24.09
C GLY A 88 12.81 3.85 24.50
N ARG A 89 12.14 2.71 24.45
CA ARG A 89 12.73 1.39 24.76
C ARG A 89 13.39 0.72 23.55
N GLY A 90 13.05 1.15 22.33
CA GLY A 90 13.59 0.59 21.10
C GLY A 90 13.11 -0.84 20.82
N GLU A 91 11.84 -1.15 21.13
CA GLU A 91 11.30 -2.51 21.01
C GLU A 91 9.88 -2.54 20.44
N ILE A 92 9.49 -3.68 19.89
CA ILE A 92 8.11 -3.93 19.44
C ILE A 92 7.31 -4.45 20.64
N VAL A 93 6.36 -3.66 21.10
CA VAL A 93 5.50 -3.97 22.26
C VAL A 93 4.14 -4.55 21.88
N GLY A 94 3.77 -4.44 20.60
CA GLY A 94 2.51 -4.98 20.09
C GLY A 94 2.66 -5.50 18.66
N ARG A 95 2.02 -6.62 18.38
CA ARG A 95 1.97 -7.22 17.04
C ARG A 95 0.61 -7.87 16.82
N LYS A 96 -0.02 -7.60 15.67
CA LYS A 96 -1.31 -8.16 15.30
C LYS A 96 -1.39 -8.43 13.81
N VAL A 97 -1.64 -9.69 13.44
CA VAL A 97 -1.91 -10.07 12.04
C VAL A 97 -3.29 -9.54 11.64
N VAL A 98 -3.36 -8.85 10.51
CA VAL A 98 -4.61 -8.33 9.96
C VAL A 98 -5.25 -9.44 9.12
N PRO A 99 -6.54 -9.78 9.31
CA PRO A 99 -7.24 -10.80 8.52
C PRO A 99 -7.62 -10.30 7.12
N ASN A 100 -6.68 -9.67 6.40
CA ASN A 100 -6.89 -8.98 5.14
C ASN A 100 -6.97 -9.91 3.92
N ARG A 101 -7.15 -11.23 4.10
CA ARG A 101 -7.17 -12.19 2.98
C ARG A 101 -8.57 -12.49 2.47
N GLU A 102 -9.59 -12.23 3.28
CA GLU A 102 -10.98 -12.62 3.02
C GLU A 102 -11.94 -11.50 3.42
N ALA A 103 -13.11 -11.46 2.76
CA ALA A 103 -14.18 -10.57 3.17
C ALA A 103 -14.71 -10.98 4.57
N PRO A 104 -15.17 -10.06 5.42
CA PRO A 104 -15.47 -8.65 5.15
C PRO A 104 -14.29 -7.68 5.36
N TYR A 105 -13.09 -8.19 5.63
CA TYR A 105 -11.96 -7.37 6.04
C TYR A 105 -11.33 -6.59 4.87
N GLY A 106 -10.88 -5.37 5.15
CA GLY A 106 -10.26 -4.47 4.19
C GLY A 106 -8.81 -4.83 3.86
N GLN A 107 -8.31 -4.26 2.76
CA GLN A 107 -6.89 -4.29 2.41
C GLN A 107 -6.14 -3.11 3.03
N PRO A 108 -4.81 -3.22 3.26
CA PRO A 108 -3.97 -2.07 3.57
C PRO A 108 -4.09 -0.96 2.51
N PRO A 109 -3.76 0.30 2.87
CA PRO A 109 -3.72 1.41 1.93
C PRO A 109 -2.94 1.09 0.65
N VAL A 110 -3.42 1.62 -0.47
CA VAL A 110 -2.74 1.53 -1.76
C VAL A 110 -1.51 2.42 -1.71
N MET A 111 -0.35 1.87 -2.07
CA MET A 111 0.92 2.58 -2.10
C MET A 111 1.18 3.13 -3.50
N LEU A 112 1.96 4.23 -3.57
CA LEU A 112 2.30 4.86 -4.84
C LEU A 112 2.97 3.90 -5.85
N GLU A 113 3.85 3.02 -5.37
CA GLU A 113 4.49 1.99 -6.19
C GLU A 113 3.48 1.10 -6.94
N GLU A 114 2.34 0.81 -6.34
CA GLU A 114 1.32 0.00 -6.99
C GLU A 114 0.61 0.73 -8.11
N PHE A 115 0.42 2.04 -8.00
CA PHE A 115 -0.19 2.82 -9.06
C PHE A 115 0.64 2.68 -10.34
N PHE A 116 1.96 2.84 -10.24
CA PHE A 116 2.87 2.67 -11.37
C PHE A 116 2.90 1.23 -11.90
N LYS A 117 2.94 0.23 -11.00
CA LYS A 117 2.93 -1.18 -11.40
C LYS A 117 1.63 -1.59 -12.10
N CYS A 118 0.48 -1.15 -11.60
CA CYS A 118 -0.81 -1.41 -12.21
C CYS A 118 -0.88 -0.80 -13.62
N GLU A 119 -0.40 0.43 -13.79
CA GLU A 119 -0.36 1.10 -15.08
C GLU A 119 0.50 0.33 -16.08
N ALA A 120 1.72 -0.05 -15.69
CA ALA A 120 2.62 -0.82 -16.55
C ALA A 120 2.01 -2.15 -16.99
N VAL A 121 1.37 -2.89 -16.07
CA VAL A 121 0.70 -4.16 -16.39
C VAL A 121 -0.44 -3.96 -17.38
N VAL A 122 -1.30 -2.96 -17.17
CA VAL A 122 -2.43 -2.69 -18.06
C VAL A 122 -1.95 -2.27 -19.45
N LYS A 123 -0.93 -1.41 -19.54
CA LYS A 123 -0.39 -0.96 -20.83
C LYS A 123 0.34 -2.07 -21.59
N ALA A 124 0.90 -3.06 -20.91
CA ALA A 124 1.53 -4.22 -21.53
C ALA A 124 0.53 -5.26 -22.08
N ASP A 125 -0.74 -5.22 -21.63
CA ASP A 125 -1.74 -6.22 -22.01
C ASP A 125 -2.15 -6.11 -23.49
N PRO A 126 -1.98 -7.17 -24.30
CA PRO A 126 -2.36 -7.15 -25.72
C PRO A 126 -3.85 -6.88 -25.94
N GLY A 127 -4.71 -7.38 -25.05
CA GLY A 127 -6.16 -7.17 -25.13
C GLY A 127 -6.55 -5.70 -24.95
N TRP A 128 -5.95 -5.05 -23.95
CA TRP A 128 -6.10 -3.62 -23.69
C TRP A 128 -5.57 -2.79 -24.86
N ARG A 129 -4.38 -3.10 -25.37
CA ARG A 129 -3.78 -2.40 -26.53
C ARG A 129 -4.67 -2.52 -27.77
N ALA A 130 -5.14 -3.71 -28.11
CA ALA A 130 -6.07 -3.91 -29.22
C ALA A 130 -7.39 -3.14 -29.02
N ALA A 131 -7.88 -3.06 -27.79
CA ALA A 131 -9.07 -2.31 -27.43
C ALA A 131 -8.87 -0.78 -27.54
N MET A 132 -7.67 -0.28 -27.25
CA MET A 132 -7.31 1.13 -27.45
C MET A 132 -7.21 1.48 -28.94
N VAL A 133 -6.59 0.62 -29.75
CA VAL A 133 -6.51 0.79 -31.22
C VAL A 133 -7.90 0.85 -31.85
N ARG A 134 -8.84 -0.05 -31.46
CA ARG A 134 -10.24 0.01 -31.93
C ARG A 134 -10.97 1.31 -31.58
N ARG A 135 -10.47 2.08 -30.61
CA ARG A 135 -11.01 3.39 -30.18
C ARG A 135 -10.25 4.56 -30.80
N GLY A 136 -9.34 4.32 -31.74
CA GLY A 136 -8.52 5.36 -32.37
C GLY A 136 -7.38 5.88 -31.49
N LEU A 137 -7.05 5.19 -30.40
CA LEU A 137 -5.95 5.56 -29.51
C LEU A 137 -4.69 4.77 -29.87
N SER A 138 -3.68 5.45 -30.38
CA SER A 138 -2.35 4.90 -30.72
C SER A 138 -1.34 5.07 -29.57
N GLU A 139 -0.22 4.34 -29.62
CA GLU A 139 0.88 4.35 -28.63
C GLU A 139 1.40 5.75 -28.25
N GLY A 140 1.27 6.73 -29.16
CA GLY A 140 1.66 8.13 -28.95
C GLY A 140 0.70 8.93 -28.07
N HIS A 141 -0.51 8.42 -27.79
CA HIS A 141 -1.42 9.05 -26.83
C HIS A 141 -0.86 8.86 -25.42
N ARG A 142 -0.18 9.90 -24.93
CA ARG A 142 0.29 10.02 -23.55
C ARG A 142 -0.91 10.08 -22.60
N THR A 143 -1.46 8.92 -22.27
CA THR A 143 -2.34 8.75 -21.12
C THR A 143 -1.47 8.95 -19.88
N GLY A 144 -1.54 10.14 -19.30
CA GLY A 144 -0.80 10.48 -18.07
C GLY A 144 -1.11 9.48 -16.95
N PRO A 145 -0.19 9.34 -15.97
CA PRO A 145 -0.37 8.41 -14.88
C PRO A 145 -1.71 8.67 -14.17
N GLY A 146 -2.54 7.64 -14.04
CA GLY A 146 -3.77 7.68 -13.25
C GLY A 146 -5.11 7.81 -13.98
N ARG A 147 -5.18 8.31 -15.23
CA ARG A 147 -6.51 8.61 -15.85
C ARG A 147 -7.27 7.38 -16.40
N SER A 148 -6.58 6.27 -16.67
CA SER A 148 -7.19 5.09 -17.32
C SER A 148 -7.38 3.88 -16.38
N VAL A 149 -6.56 3.74 -15.33
CA VAL A 149 -6.48 2.49 -14.55
C VAL A 149 -7.62 2.35 -13.52
N LEU A 150 -8.14 3.45 -12.97
CA LEU A 150 -9.14 3.40 -11.90
C LEU A 150 -10.53 2.92 -12.39
N VAL A 151 -10.91 3.25 -13.64
CA VAL A 151 -12.25 2.98 -14.17
C VAL A 151 -12.47 1.49 -14.49
N GLY A 152 -11.43 0.75 -14.87
CA GLY A 152 -11.53 -0.67 -15.18
C GLY A 152 -11.59 -1.58 -13.94
N PHE A 153 -10.97 -1.15 -12.85
CA PHE A 153 -10.72 -1.99 -11.67
C PHE A 153 -11.99 -2.27 -10.84
N LEU A 154 -12.90 -1.30 -10.78
CA LEU A 154 -14.15 -1.39 -9.99
C LEU A 154 -15.22 -2.29 -10.60
N ARG A 155 -15.10 -2.65 -11.90
CA ARG A 155 -16.14 -3.42 -12.62
C ARG A 155 -15.99 -4.94 -12.57
N GLN A 156 -14.84 -5.48 -12.12
CA GLN A 156 -14.54 -6.92 -12.22
C GLN A 156 -14.73 -7.74 -10.93
N GLY A 157 -15.40 -7.21 -9.90
CA GLY A 157 -15.81 -8.03 -8.75
C GLY A 157 -14.64 -8.69 -8.00
N VAL A 158 -13.47 -8.04 -7.97
CA VAL A 158 -12.30 -8.51 -7.24
C VAL A 158 -12.58 -8.41 -5.75
N ARG A 159 -13.16 -9.46 -5.17
CA ARG A 159 -13.35 -9.57 -3.72
C ARG A 159 -12.03 -9.96 -3.05
N ALA A 160 -11.68 -9.23 -2.00
CA ALA A 160 -10.57 -9.52 -1.08
C ALA A 160 -9.14 -9.62 -1.68
N ARG A 161 -8.87 -9.05 -2.88
CA ARG A 161 -7.51 -9.02 -3.46
C ARG A 161 -7.05 -7.60 -3.76
N ARG A 162 -5.78 -7.32 -3.45
CA ARG A 162 -5.13 -6.03 -3.72
C ARG A 162 -5.10 -5.72 -5.24
N PRO A 163 -5.22 -4.46 -5.67
CA PRO A 163 -5.49 -4.14 -7.06
C PRO A 163 -4.46 -4.70 -8.04
N TYR A 164 -3.17 -4.53 -7.73
CA TYR A 164 -2.09 -5.05 -8.58
C TYR A 164 -2.10 -6.57 -8.74
N ARG A 165 -2.39 -7.32 -7.67
CA ARG A 165 -2.44 -8.80 -7.74
C ARG A 165 -3.60 -9.28 -8.58
N ALA A 166 -4.74 -8.60 -8.45
CA ALA A 166 -5.89 -8.92 -9.26
C ALA A 166 -5.70 -8.50 -10.72
N CYS A 167 -5.05 -7.38 -11.04
CA CYS A 167 -4.56 -7.12 -12.40
C CYS A 167 -3.72 -8.30 -12.89
N ARG A 168 -2.63 -8.64 -12.19
CA ARG A 168 -1.72 -9.73 -12.61
C ARG A 168 -2.45 -11.07 -12.83
N GLN A 169 -3.37 -11.44 -11.95
CA GLN A 169 -4.11 -12.72 -12.05
C GLN A 169 -5.23 -12.72 -13.08
N LEU A 170 -5.96 -11.61 -13.24
CA LEU A 170 -6.97 -11.47 -14.30
C LEU A 170 -6.30 -11.56 -15.68
N PHE A 171 -5.14 -10.92 -15.84
CA PHE A 171 -4.38 -10.94 -17.09
C PHE A 171 -3.61 -12.26 -17.30
N SER A 172 -3.07 -12.90 -16.25
CA SER A 172 -2.45 -14.23 -16.40
C SER A 172 -3.47 -15.31 -16.80
N ARG A 173 -4.72 -15.21 -16.32
CA ARG A 173 -5.81 -16.11 -16.74
C ARG A 173 -6.27 -15.85 -18.17
N ALA A 174 -6.25 -14.59 -18.62
CA ALA A 174 -6.51 -14.24 -20.02
C ALA A 174 -5.42 -14.81 -20.96
N LEU A 175 -4.15 -14.84 -20.53
CA LEU A 175 -3.05 -15.48 -21.27
C LEU A 175 -3.12 -17.01 -21.28
N ALA A 176 -3.69 -17.64 -20.24
CA ALA A 176 -3.88 -19.08 -20.15
C ALA A 176 -5.11 -19.62 -20.93
N GLY A 177 -5.74 -18.78 -21.76
CA GLY A 177 -6.87 -19.19 -22.62
C GLY A 177 -8.16 -19.56 -21.86
N GLN A 178 -8.21 -19.38 -20.54
CA GLN A 178 -9.44 -19.57 -19.77
C GLN A 178 -10.34 -18.36 -19.99
N ARG A 179 -11.38 -18.53 -20.83
CA ARG A 179 -12.44 -17.56 -20.97
C ARG A 179 -12.97 -17.24 -19.58
N LEU A 180 -12.84 -15.98 -19.15
CA LEU A 180 -13.65 -15.44 -18.09
C LEU A 180 -15.10 -15.54 -18.58
N CYS A 181 -15.81 -16.58 -18.13
CA CYS A 181 -17.25 -16.67 -18.30
C CYS A 181 -17.85 -15.42 -17.64
N ALA A 182 -18.25 -14.45 -18.45
CA ALA A 182 -19.23 -13.47 -18.03
C ALA A 182 -20.53 -14.24 -17.73
N PRO A 183 -21.26 -13.92 -16.66
CA PRO A 183 -22.61 -14.43 -16.48
C PRO A 183 -23.46 -13.90 -17.64
N ASP A 184 -23.78 -14.80 -18.57
CA ASP A 184 -24.64 -14.51 -19.70
C ASP A 184 -26.04 -14.20 -19.19
N ARG A 185 -26.51 -12.96 -19.41
CA ARG A 185 -27.93 -12.64 -19.27
C ARG A 185 -28.64 -13.19 -20.50
N GLY A 186 -28.95 -14.48 -20.46
CA GLY A 186 -29.84 -15.17 -21.39
C GLY A 186 -29.23 -15.34 -22.78
N ARG A 187 -28.68 -16.51 -23.07
CA ARG A 187 -29.39 -17.63 -23.71
C ARG A 187 -28.48 -18.85 -23.69
N GLY A 188 -28.97 -19.95 -23.14
CA GLY A 188 -28.22 -21.19 -23.03
C GLY A 188 -27.73 -21.74 -24.36
N ARG A 189 -26.44 -22.10 -24.41
CA ARG A 189 -25.91 -23.42 -24.77
C ARG A 189 -24.38 -23.35 -24.79
N CYS A 190 -23.74 -24.19 -23.97
CA CYS A 190 -22.32 -24.52 -24.13
C CYS A 190 -22.19 -25.72 -25.09
N ARG A 191 -21.32 -25.59 -26.09
CA ARG A 191 -20.48 -26.69 -26.58
C ARG A 191 -19.05 -26.32 -26.24
#